data_AF-A0A933PIQ5-F1
#
_entry.id   AF-A0A933PIQ5-F1
#
_cell.length_a   1.000
_cell.length_b   1.000
_cell.length_c   1.000
_cell.angle_alpha   90.00
_cell.angle_beta   90.00
_cell.angle_gamma   90.00
#
_symmetry.space_group_name_H-M   'P 1'
#
loop_
_entity.id
_entity.type
_entity.pdbx_description
1 polymer ?
#
loop_
_entity_poly.entity_id
_entity_poly.type
_entity_poly.pdbx_seq_one_letter_code
_entity_poly.pdbx_strand_id
1 'polypeptide(L)'
;MSGFPDGFLWGTATAAHQVEGGNVGNDGWFLEHLPRTIFAEPSGDACDHYHRYAQDIATVAALGLNSYRFSVEWSRVELVEGEFSLAALDHYRRMLEACHAHGLTPVVTYNHFTSPLWLLAAGGWEDAATPDRFARYCEKVTAHLGDLVGRACTLNEPNLPNLLEVMGIGGEPAERRGEVPMWADAAAALGIPAARVAPFQFTISGTGFATRVAAHRAGTAAIKAVRPDLPVGWTLALTDVQSVPGGEDRAASVAREVNDVYLEAARGDDFVGVQNYGRHVFDADGLVHAGPGAVVNQLGEELYPQGLANAVRHAAAVSEAPVVVTENGLSTADDAQRQWFVEEALRGLREVVAEGVDVRGYTYWSLLDNFEWIFGYRPTFGLVAVDRTTFARTVKPSAVRYGQIARSNGALLGP
;
A
#
# COMPACT_ATOMS: atom_id res chain seq x y z
N MET A 1 14.00 20.14 17.48
CA MET A 1 14.89 20.00 16.31
C MET A 1 14.20 20.63 15.10
N SER A 2 14.91 21.30 14.20
CA SER A 2 14.27 21.96 13.03
C SER A 2 14.01 21.02 11.84
N GLY A 3 14.52 19.78 11.89
CA GLY A 3 14.37 18.77 10.84
C GLY A 3 14.16 17.36 11.41
N PHE A 4 14.07 16.38 10.51
CA PHE A 4 13.93 14.96 10.84
C PHE A 4 15.28 14.33 11.23
N PRO A 5 15.31 13.12 11.81
CA PRO A 5 16.56 12.47 12.24
C PRO A 5 17.52 12.23 11.08
N ASP A 6 18.81 12.09 11.37
CA ASP A 6 19.80 11.72 10.35
C ASP A 6 19.49 10.32 9.80
N GLY A 7 19.64 10.16 8.48
CA GLY A 7 19.31 8.90 7.80
C GLY A 7 17.81 8.66 7.57
N PHE A 8 16.95 9.66 7.83
CA PHE A 8 15.52 9.58 7.53
C PHE A 8 15.28 9.36 6.03
N LEU A 9 14.44 8.37 5.71
CA LEU A 9 14.08 8.06 4.32
C LEU A 9 13.01 9.04 3.83
N TRP A 10 13.29 9.69 2.71
CA TRP A 10 12.37 10.54 1.96
C TRP A 10 12.10 9.85 0.63
N GLY A 11 10.87 9.35 0.46
CA GLY A 11 10.54 8.56 -0.70
C GLY A 11 9.18 8.85 -1.29
N THR A 12 8.87 8.10 -2.33
CA THR A 12 7.54 7.98 -2.92
C THR A 12 7.30 6.53 -3.31
N ALA A 13 6.04 6.15 -3.52
CA ALA A 13 5.63 4.78 -3.70
C ALA A 13 4.84 4.54 -4.99
N THR A 14 4.93 3.30 -5.48
CA THR A 14 4.04 2.72 -6.49
C THR A 14 3.71 1.27 -6.14
N ALA A 15 2.65 0.74 -6.75
CA ALA A 15 2.33 -0.69 -6.77
C ALA A 15 2.36 -1.21 -8.21
N ALA A 16 2.91 -2.41 -8.42
CA ALA A 16 3.14 -2.99 -9.73
C ALA A 16 1.88 -2.99 -10.59
N HIS A 17 0.77 -3.54 -10.08
CA HIS A 17 -0.50 -3.57 -10.81
C HIS A 17 -1.01 -2.19 -11.24
N GLN A 18 -0.76 -1.17 -10.42
CA GLN A 18 -1.25 0.19 -10.66
C GLN A 18 -0.42 0.97 -11.68
N VAL A 19 0.87 0.65 -11.87
CA VAL A 19 1.78 1.45 -12.71
C VAL A 19 2.47 0.70 -13.84
N GLU A 20 2.68 -0.61 -13.73
CA GLU A 20 3.53 -1.35 -14.67
C GLU A 20 2.91 -1.56 -16.05
N GLY A 21 1.64 -1.98 -16.08
CA GLY A 21 0.93 -2.36 -17.30
C GLY A 21 1.18 -3.81 -17.71
N GLY A 22 0.21 -4.42 -18.41
CA GLY A 22 0.34 -5.80 -18.89
C GLY A 22 0.48 -6.85 -17.78
N ASN A 23 -0.15 -6.61 -16.63
CA ASN A 23 -0.19 -7.53 -15.48
C ASN A 23 -1.27 -8.62 -15.66
N VAL A 24 -1.24 -9.31 -16.80
CA VAL A 24 -2.35 -10.18 -17.24
C VAL A 24 -2.48 -11.51 -16.48
N GLY A 25 -1.50 -11.84 -15.64
CA GLY A 25 -1.42 -13.12 -14.93
C GLY A 25 -1.96 -13.12 -13.50
N ASN A 26 -2.39 -11.97 -12.98
CA ASN A 26 -2.91 -11.86 -11.62
C ASN A 26 -4.44 -11.90 -11.54
N ASP A 27 -4.92 -12.12 -10.33
CA ASP A 27 -6.33 -12.05 -9.95
C ASP A 27 -6.96 -10.67 -10.19
N GLY A 28 -6.23 -9.56 -9.97
CA GLY A 28 -6.70 -8.21 -10.27
C GLY A 28 -7.16 -8.03 -11.72
N TRP A 29 -6.29 -8.35 -12.68
CA TRP A 29 -6.58 -8.31 -14.12
C TRP A 29 -7.76 -9.22 -14.48
N PHE A 30 -7.82 -10.41 -13.89
CA PHE A 30 -8.94 -11.33 -14.08
C PHE A 30 -10.26 -10.72 -13.60
N LEU A 31 -10.28 -10.14 -12.39
CA LEU A 31 -11.47 -9.50 -11.81
C LEU A 31 -11.95 -8.29 -12.63
N GLU A 32 -11.03 -7.49 -13.19
CA GLU A 32 -11.34 -6.35 -14.07
C GLU A 32 -12.12 -6.75 -15.33
N HIS A 33 -11.93 -7.97 -15.82
CA HIS A 33 -12.54 -8.46 -17.07
C HIS A 33 -13.76 -9.35 -16.86
N LEU A 34 -14.22 -9.53 -15.62
CA LEU A 34 -15.44 -10.27 -15.35
C LEU A 34 -16.68 -9.51 -15.84
N PRO A 35 -17.71 -10.22 -16.34
CA PRO A 35 -18.90 -9.58 -16.91
C PRO A 35 -19.58 -8.59 -15.95
N ARG A 36 -19.63 -8.92 -14.66
CA ARG A 36 -20.25 -8.08 -13.61
C ARG A 36 -19.21 -7.61 -12.61
N THR A 37 -18.09 -7.13 -13.14
CA THR A 37 -17.01 -6.52 -12.36
C THR A 37 -17.47 -5.22 -11.68
N ILE A 38 -16.86 -4.92 -10.53
CA ILE A 38 -17.01 -3.63 -9.84
C ILE A 38 -15.95 -2.61 -10.28
N PHE A 39 -14.95 -3.03 -11.05
CA PHE A 39 -13.91 -2.14 -11.55
C PHE A 39 -14.47 -1.21 -12.64
N ALA A 40 -14.27 0.09 -12.48
CA ALA A 40 -14.82 1.09 -13.39
C ALA A 40 -14.24 1.01 -14.83
N GLU A 41 -12.97 0.65 -14.94
CA GLU A 41 -12.25 0.43 -16.19
C GLU A 41 -11.09 -0.56 -15.93
N PRO A 42 -10.56 -1.25 -16.96
CA PRO A 42 -9.41 -2.13 -16.79
C PRO A 42 -8.10 -1.35 -16.60
N SER A 43 -7.13 -1.96 -15.92
CA SER A 43 -5.79 -1.42 -15.70
C SER A 43 -5.01 -1.27 -17.02
N GLY A 44 -5.12 -2.20 -17.95
CA GLY A 44 -4.48 -2.11 -19.28
C GLY A 44 -2.96 -1.90 -19.19
N ASP A 45 -2.46 -0.86 -19.85
CA ASP A 45 -1.05 -0.49 -19.88
C ASP A 45 -0.59 0.33 -18.67
N ALA A 46 -1.50 0.70 -17.76
CA ALA A 46 -1.17 1.51 -16.58
C ALA A 46 -0.41 2.80 -16.96
N CYS A 47 0.77 2.98 -16.38
CA CYS A 47 1.70 4.05 -16.72
C CYS A 47 2.87 3.55 -17.60
N ASP A 48 2.86 2.29 -18.03
CA ASP A 48 3.99 1.64 -18.71
C ASP A 48 5.30 1.69 -17.89
N HIS A 49 5.19 1.65 -16.56
CA HIS A 49 6.36 1.67 -15.67
C HIS A 49 7.26 0.44 -15.88
N TYR A 50 6.70 -0.69 -16.33
CA TYR A 50 7.48 -1.90 -16.63
C TYR A 50 8.59 -1.64 -17.67
N HIS A 51 8.35 -0.77 -18.65
CA HIS A 51 9.37 -0.40 -19.64
C HIS A 51 10.07 0.92 -19.32
N ARG A 52 9.48 1.76 -18.46
CA ARG A 52 9.92 3.14 -18.19
C ARG A 52 10.48 3.36 -16.80
N TYR A 53 10.66 2.30 -16.00
CA TYR A 53 11.17 2.40 -14.63
C TYR A 53 12.45 3.23 -14.53
N ALA A 54 13.36 3.14 -15.49
CA ALA A 54 14.61 3.91 -15.47
C ALA A 54 14.35 5.44 -15.50
N GLN A 55 13.38 5.90 -16.31
CA GLN A 55 12.97 7.30 -16.35
C GLN A 55 12.29 7.73 -15.05
N ASP A 56 11.42 6.88 -14.51
CA ASP A 56 10.66 7.18 -13.30
C ASP A 56 11.58 7.22 -12.07
N ILE A 57 12.51 6.27 -11.93
CA ILE A 57 13.54 6.24 -10.88
C ILE A 57 14.47 7.46 -10.96
N ALA A 58 14.92 7.82 -12.17
CA ALA A 58 15.71 9.03 -12.36
C ALA A 58 14.94 10.30 -11.93
N THR A 59 13.61 10.31 -12.14
CA THR A 59 12.73 11.39 -11.68
C THR A 59 12.66 11.46 -10.15
N VAL A 60 12.52 10.32 -9.47
CA VAL A 60 12.56 10.25 -7.99
C VAL A 60 13.85 10.88 -7.44
N ALA A 61 15.00 10.51 -8.01
CA ALA A 61 16.29 11.08 -7.60
C ALA A 61 16.41 12.58 -7.95
N ALA A 62 15.93 13.01 -9.11
CA ALA A 62 15.93 14.41 -9.52
C ALA A 62 15.04 15.30 -8.62
N LEU A 63 13.97 14.73 -8.05
CA LEU A 63 13.17 15.40 -7.02
C LEU A 63 13.94 15.59 -5.72
N GLY A 64 15.09 14.94 -5.52
CA GLY A 64 15.90 15.02 -4.30
C GLY A 64 15.46 14.07 -3.20
N LEU A 65 14.71 13.03 -3.57
CA LEU A 65 14.35 11.93 -2.69
C LEU A 65 15.53 10.95 -2.57
N ASN A 66 15.56 10.17 -1.48
CA ASN A 66 16.63 9.21 -1.20
C ASN A 66 16.12 7.76 -1.09
N SER A 67 14.83 7.54 -1.36
CA SER A 67 14.17 6.24 -1.26
C SER A 67 13.09 6.10 -2.33
N TYR A 68 12.88 4.88 -2.83
CA TYR A 68 11.77 4.54 -3.72
C TYR A 68 11.13 3.23 -3.28
N ARG A 69 9.81 3.26 -3.06
CA ARG A 69 9.02 2.07 -2.73
C ARG A 69 8.29 1.55 -3.96
N PHE A 70 8.44 0.27 -4.25
CA PHE A 70 7.70 -0.41 -5.32
C PHE A 70 7.46 -1.87 -4.95
N SER A 71 6.54 -2.56 -5.64
CA SER A 71 6.30 -3.98 -5.43
C SER A 71 6.95 -4.86 -6.50
N VAL A 72 7.35 -6.07 -6.09
CA VAL A 72 7.66 -7.17 -7.00
C VAL A 72 6.36 -7.94 -7.22
N GLU A 73 5.92 -8.05 -8.47
CA GLU A 73 4.64 -8.70 -8.78
C GLU A 73 4.77 -10.22 -8.77
N TRP A 74 4.13 -10.87 -7.80
CA TRP A 74 4.17 -12.33 -7.65
C TRP A 74 3.70 -13.05 -8.91
N SER A 75 2.65 -12.56 -9.58
CA SER A 75 2.15 -13.17 -10.82
C SER A 75 3.12 -13.14 -12.00
N ARG A 76 4.09 -12.22 -12.01
CA ARG A 76 5.17 -12.21 -13.02
C ARG A 76 6.28 -13.19 -12.67
N VAL A 77 6.59 -13.29 -11.38
CA VAL A 77 7.67 -14.13 -10.86
C VAL A 77 7.28 -15.61 -10.83
N GLU A 78 6.03 -15.93 -10.50
CA GLU A 78 5.51 -17.30 -10.41
C GLU A 78 4.13 -17.36 -11.08
N LEU A 79 4.12 -17.26 -12.41
CA LEU A 79 2.89 -17.26 -13.22
C LEU A 79 2.13 -18.59 -13.13
N VAL A 80 2.86 -19.70 -12.92
CA VAL A 80 2.33 -21.03 -12.66
C VAL A 80 2.95 -21.52 -11.35
N GLU A 81 2.16 -22.14 -10.48
CA GLU A 81 2.62 -22.59 -9.16
C GLU A 81 3.87 -23.48 -9.28
N GLY A 82 4.97 -23.07 -8.63
CA GLY A 82 6.25 -23.77 -8.65
C GLY A 82 7.19 -23.42 -9.81
N GLU A 83 6.71 -22.68 -10.82
CA GLU A 83 7.52 -22.28 -11.99
C GLU A 83 7.96 -20.81 -11.86
N PHE A 84 9.20 -20.63 -11.38
CA PHE A 84 9.77 -19.30 -11.15
C PHE A 84 10.46 -18.72 -12.41
N SER A 85 10.04 -17.52 -12.81
CA SER A 85 10.59 -16.79 -13.95
C SER A 85 11.85 -16.02 -13.57
N LEU A 86 13.01 -16.55 -13.97
CA LEU A 86 14.28 -15.82 -13.85
C LEU A 86 14.28 -14.50 -14.63
N ALA A 87 13.57 -14.44 -15.77
CA ALA A 87 13.48 -13.22 -16.57
C ALA A 87 12.73 -12.08 -15.84
N ALA A 88 11.66 -12.42 -15.11
CA ALA A 88 10.94 -11.45 -14.28
C ALA A 88 11.79 -11.02 -13.08
N LEU A 89 12.48 -11.95 -12.43
CA LEU A 89 13.42 -11.62 -11.34
C LEU A 89 14.55 -10.70 -11.85
N ASP A 90 15.14 -10.98 -13.01
CA ASP A 90 16.16 -10.11 -13.62
C ASP A 90 15.62 -8.72 -13.98
N HIS A 91 14.34 -8.61 -14.35
CA HIS A 91 13.69 -7.32 -14.55
C HIS A 91 13.68 -6.50 -13.25
N TYR A 92 13.22 -7.06 -12.14
CA TYR A 92 13.23 -6.38 -10.85
C TYR A 92 14.63 -6.13 -10.31
N ARG A 93 15.61 -7.01 -10.59
CA ARG A 93 17.03 -6.75 -10.30
C ARG A 93 17.51 -5.47 -11.00
N ARG A 94 17.19 -5.29 -12.29
CA ARG A 94 17.56 -4.06 -13.02
C ARG A 94 16.88 -2.81 -12.47
N MET A 95 15.65 -2.91 -11.97
CA MET A 95 14.99 -1.80 -11.26
C MET A 95 15.75 -1.44 -9.97
N LEU A 96 16.14 -2.43 -9.18
CA LEU A 96 16.93 -2.23 -7.96
C LEU A 96 18.31 -1.62 -8.27
N GLU A 97 18.99 -2.13 -9.30
CA GLU A 97 20.27 -1.57 -9.79
C GLU A 97 20.11 -0.12 -10.24
N ALA A 98 19.01 0.22 -10.93
CA ALA A 98 18.71 1.60 -11.31
C ALA A 98 18.51 2.50 -10.08
N CYS A 99 17.82 2.04 -9.03
CA CYS A 99 17.72 2.77 -7.77
C CYS A 99 19.10 3.07 -7.18
N HIS A 100 19.96 2.06 -7.06
CA HIS A 100 21.32 2.23 -6.52
C HIS A 100 22.19 3.16 -7.37
N ALA A 101 22.08 3.06 -8.70
CA ALA A 101 22.78 3.96 -9.62
C ALA A 101 22.39 5.43 -9.43
N HIS A 102 21.20 5.68 -8.88
CA HIS A 102 20.69 7.00 -8.55
C HIS A 102 20.76 7.35 -7.05
N GLY A 103 21.41 6.52 -6.23
CA GLY A 103 21.56 6.76 -4.78
C GLY A 103 20.26 6.61 -3.98
N LEU A 104 19.28 5.86 -4.52
CA LEU A 104 18.00 5.61 -3.87
C LEU A 104 18.03 4.30 -3.10
N THR A 105 17.59 4.33 -1.85
CA THR A 105 17.33 3.13 -1.04
C THR A 105 16.06 2.44 -1.54
N PRO A 106 16.11 1.20 -2.05
CA PRO A 106 14.90 0.52 -2.51
C PRO A 106 14.12 -0.07 -1.33
N VAL A 107 12.83 0.28 -1.24
CA VAL A 107 11.87 -0.32 -0.30
C VAL A 107 10.96 -1.25 -1.10
N VAL A 108 11.09 -2.56 -0.90
CA VAL A 108 10.42 -3.55 -1.77
C VAL A 108 9.22 -4.16 -1.05
N THR A 109 8.05 -4.05 -1.68
CA THR A 109 6.83 -4.72 -1.24
C THR A 109 6.68 -6.06 -1.95
N TYR A 110 6.60 -7.17 -1.21
CA TYR A 110 6.58 -8.52 -1.78
C TYR A 110 5.18 -8.90 -2.30
N ASN A 111 4.12 -8.47 -1.61
CA ASN A 111 2.75 -8.55 -2.11
C ASN A 111 2.02 -7.22 -1.92
N HIS A 112 1.49 -6.68 -3.02
CA HIS A 112 0.65 -5.48 -3.02
C HIS A 112 -0.71 -5.81 -3.64
N PHE A 113 -1.55 -6.50 -2.84
CA PHE A 113 -2.90 -6.97 -3.16
C PHE A 113 -2.98 -8.07 -4.21
N THR A 114 -2.49 -7.81 -5.42
CA THR A 114 -2.63 -8.76 -6.53
C THR A 114 -1.80 -10.00 -6.29
N SER A 115 -2.37 -11.14 -6.69
CA SER A 115 -1.80 -12.46 -6.52
C SER A 115 -1.85 -13.21 -7.84
N PRO A 116 -0.98 -14.20 -8.10
CA PRO A 116 -1.13 -15.04 -9.28
C PRO A 116 -2.53 -15.65 -9.34
N LEU A 117 -3.15 -15.70 -10.52
CA LEU A 117 -4.52 -16.19 -10.67
C LEU A 117 -4.71 -17.62 -10.13
N TRP A 118 -3.67 -18.46 -10.22
CA TRP A 118 -3.68 -19.83 -9.68
C TRP A 118 -3.84 -19.85 -8.15
N LEU A 119 -3.39 -18.82 -7.43
CA LEU A 119 -3.58 -18.73 -5.98
C LEU A 119 -5.06 -18.54 -5.65
N LEU A 120 -5.76 -17.66 -6.39
CA LEU A 120 -7.19 -17.47 -6.23
C LEU A 120 -7.96 -18.75 -6.58
N ALA A 121 -7.57 -19.46 -7.64
CA ALA A 121 -8.13 -20.77 -8.00
C ALA A 121 -7.94 -21.82 -6.89
N ALA A 122 -6.87 -21.71 -6.09
CA ALA A 122 -6.61 -22.58 -4.95
C ALA A 122 -7.37 -22.18 -3.68
N GLY A 123 -8.15 -21.09 -3.66
CA GLY A 123 -8.84 -20.58 -2.47
C GLY A 123 -8.25 -19.29 -1.91
N GLY A 124 -7.26 -18.71 -2.59
CA GLY A 124 -6.72 -17.38 -2.30
C GLY A 124 -6.18 -17.22 -0.88
N TRP A 125 -6.52 -16.10 -0.26
CA TRP A 125 -6.02 -15.70 1.06
C TRP A 125 -6.80 -16.30 2.22
N GLU A 126 -7.59 -17.35 1.97
CA GLU A 126 -8.17 -18.24 3.00
C GLU A 126 -7.67 -19.68 2.87
N ASP A 127 -6.86 -19.99 1.85
CA ASP A 127 -6.30 -21.32 1.69
C ASP A 127 -5.15 -21.56 2.68
N ALA A 128 -5.18 -22.71 3.36
CA ALA A 128 -4.23 -23.04 4.41
C ALA A 128 -2.78 -23.19 3.90
N ALA A 129 -2.57 -23.42 2.59
CA ALA A 129 -1.23 -23.51 2.01
C ALA A 129 -0.70 -22.16 1.48
N THR A 130 -1.50 -21.09 1.51
CA THR A 130 -1.06 -19.74 1.08
C THR A 130 0.14 -19.21 1.88
N PRO A 131 0.25 -19.39 3.21
CA PRO A 131 1.43 -18.96 3.95
C PRO A 131 2.73 -19.61 3.45
N ASP A 132 2.72 -20.92 3.18
CA ASP A 132 3.89 -21.66 2.70
C ASP A 132 4.26 -21.27 1.26
N ARG A 133 3.25 -21.08 0.39
CA ARG A 133 3.45 -20.59 -0.98
C ARG A 133 4.07 -19.20 -0.99
N PHE A 134 3.54 -18.30 -0.17
CA PHE A 134 4.05 -16.94 -0.05
C PHE A 134 5.47 -16.93 0.53
N ALA A 135 5.77 -17.75 1.54
CA ALA A 135 7.12 -17.89 2.08
C ALA A 135 8.12 -18.40 1.03
N ARG A 136 7.73 -19.40 0.22
CA ARG A 136 8.54 -19.90 -0.91
C ARG A 136 8.83 -18.80 -1.92
N TYR A 137 7.82 -18.01 -2.28
CA TYR A 137 7.99 -16.86 -3.16
C TYR A 137 8.94 -15.81 -2.57
N CYS A 138 8.76 -15.44 -1.29
CA CYS A 138 9.64 -14.54 -0.58
C CYS A 138 11.10 -15.03 -0.60
N GLU A 139 11.35 -16.31 -0.27
CA GLU A 139 12.68 -16.90 -0.32
C GLU A 139 13.32 -16.75 -1.71
N LYS A 140 12.57 -17.08 -2.79
CA LYS A 140 13.07 -17.02 -4.17
C LYS A 140 13.40 -15.59 -4.59
N VAL A 141 12.53 -14.63 -4.26
CA VAL A 141 12.76 -13.21 -4.55
C VAL A 141 13.96 -12.70 -3.76
N THR A 142 14.06 -12.97 -2.46
CA THR A 142 15.20 -12.53 -1.64
C THR A 142 16.50 -13.19 -2.07
N ALA A 143 16.49 -14.47 -2.46
CA ALA A 143 17.68 -15.16 -2.97
C ALA A 143 18.24 -14.50 -4.24
N HIS A 144 17.36 -13.97 -5.11
CA HIS A 144 17.79 -13.33 -6.35
C HIS A 144 18.03 -11.83 -6.24
N LEU A 145 17.33 -11.12 -5.33
CA LEU A 145 17.30 -9.66 -5.28
C LEU A 145 17.79 -9.07 -3.95
N GLY A 146 17.85 -9.90 -2.91
CA GLY A 146 17.95 -9.45 -1.53
C GLY A 146 19.18 -8.61 -1.23
N ASP A 147 20.31 -8.85 -1.90
CA ASP A 147 21.54 -8.05 -1.85
C ASP A 147 21.33 -6.56 -2.15
N LEU A 148 20.32 -6.23 -2.97
CA LEU A 148 20.01 -4.86 -3.39
C LEU A 148 18.81 -4.25 -2.66
N VAL A 149 18.08 -5.01 -1.84
CA VAL A 149 16.91 -4.48 -1.12
C VAL A 149 17.38 -3.71 0.12
N GLY A 150 16.88 -2.49 0.31
CA GLY A 150 17.16 -1.68 1.49
C GLY A 150 16.21 -1.93 2.67
N ARG A 151 14.93 -2.21 2.36
CA ARG A 151 13.90 -2.58 3.34
C ARG A 151 12.84 -3.45 2.66
N ALA A 152 12.32 -4.46 3.35
CA ALA A 152 11.29 -5.35 2.82
C ALA A 152 9.95 -5.13 3.55
N CYS A 153 8.90 -4.90 2.76
CA CYS A 153 7.52 -4.94 3.20
C CYS A 153 6.92 -6.27 2.73
N THR A 154 6.49 -7.17 3.63
CA THR A 154 5.94 -8.46 3.19
C THR A 154 4.59 -8.27 2.50
N LEU A 155 3.62 -7.69 3.20
CA LEU A 155 2.24 -7.53 2.75
C LEU A 155 1.85 -6.06 2.82
N ASN A 156 1.17 -5.58 1.78
CA ASN A 156 0.50 -4.29 1.78
C ASN A 156 -0.90 -4.41 2.38
N GLU A 157 -1.20 -3.60 3.39
CA GLU A 157 -2.53 -3.40 4.00
C GLU A 157 -3.38 -4.67 4.17
N PRO A 158 -2.90 -5.67 4.93
CA PRO A 158 -3.68 -6.86 5.26
C PRO A 158 -5.00 -6.54 5.99
N ASN A 159 -5.13 -5.32 6.52
CA ASN A 159 -6.28 -4.79 7.23
C ASN A 159 -7.20 -3.89 6.37
N LEU A 160 -6.83 -3.54 5.14
CA LEU A 160 -7.68 -2.73 4.26
C LEU A 160 -9.09 -3.30 4.09
N PRO A 161 -9.32 -4.63 3.94
CA PRO A 161 -10.66 -5.15 3.80
C PRO A 161 -11.57 -4.78 4.99
N ASN A 162 -11.05 -4.81 6.22
CA ASN A 162 -11.80 -4.40 7.42
C ASN A 162 -12.17 -2.91 7.36
N LEU A 163 -11.28 -2.05 6.86
CA LEU A 163 -11.57 -0.63 6.66
C LEU A 163 -12.63 -0.41 5.56
N LEU A 164 -12.56 -1.17 4.47
CA LEU A 164 -13.54 -1.10 3.39
C LEU A 164 -14.94 -1.49 3.86
N GLU A 165 -15.08 -2.51 4.71
CA GLU A 165 -16.37 -2.89 5.32
C GLU A 165 -16.96 -1.77 6.17
N VAL A 166 -16.12 -1.07 6.94
CA VAL A 166 -16.51 0.13 7.69
C VAL A 166 -17.04 1.23 6.76
N MET A 167 -16.50 1.32 5.55
CA MET A 167 -16.96 2.25 4.49
C MET A 167 -18.13 1.69 3.66
N GLY A 168 -18.66 0.50 4.00
CA GLY A 168 -19.78 -0.13 3.32
C GLY A 168 -19.42 -0.88 2.03
N ILE A 169 -18.15 -1.30 1.88
CA ILE A 169 -17.63 -2.03 0.72
C ILE A 169 -17.16 -3.42 1.15
N GLY A 170 -17.81 -4.47 0.65
CA GLY A 170 -17.49 -5.86 0.99
C GLY A 170 -18.07 -6.28 2.34
N GLY A 171 -17.45 -7.29 2.97
CA GLY A 171 -17.90 -7.83 4.27
C GLY A 171 -18.85 -9.02 4.15
N GLU A 172 -19.14 -9.50 2.95
CA GLU A 172 -20.02 -10.65 2.81
C GLU A 172 -19.37 -11.91 3.40
N PRO A 173 -20.08 -12.63 4.29
CA PRO A 173 -19.58 -13.89 4.81
C PRO A 173 -19.40 -14.89 3.66
N ALA A 174 -18.47 -15.84 3.82
CA ALA A 174 -18.06 -16.76 2.76
C ALA A 174 -19.26 -17.46 2.08
N GLU A 175 -20.27 -17.86 2.86
CA GLU A 175 -21.48 -18.54 2.39
C GLU A 175 -22.33 -17.68 1.46
N ARG A 176 -22.24 -16.35 1.59
CA ARG A 176 -23.01 -15.37 0.80
C ARG A 176 -22.21 -14.71 -0.32
N ARG A 177 -20.93 -15.03 -0.49
CA ARG A 177 -20.12 -14.49 -1.61
C ARG A 177 -20.78 -14.77 -2.97
N GLY A 178 -21.43 -15.92 -3.15
CA GLY A 178 -22.15 -16.23 -4.39
C GLY A 178 -23.33 -15.33 -4.72
N GLU A 179 -23.81 -14.50 -3.77
CA GLU A 179 -24.84 -13.49 -4.00
C GLU A 179 -24.27 -12.23 -4.67
N VAL A 180 -22.97 -11.98 -4.52
CA VAL A 180 -22.28 -10.86 -5.18
C VAL A 180 -21.97 -11.25 -6.62
N PRO A 181 -22.45 -10.49 -7.63
CA PRO A 181 -22.30 -10.85 -9.03
C PRO A 181 -20.87 -11.15 -9.48
N MET A 182 -19.90 -10.33 -9.06
CA MET A 182 -18.50 -10.50 -9.43
C MET A 182 -17.91 -11.80 -8.86
N TRP A 183 -18.21 -12.16 -7.62
CA TRP A 183 -17.72 -13.40 -7.01
C TRP A 183 -18.38 -14.63 -7.62
N ALA A 184 -19.65 -14.55 -8.02
CA ALA A 184 -20.32 -15.61 -8.77
C ALA A 184 -19.67 -15.84 -10.15
N ASP A 185 -19.34 -14.75 -10.86
CA ASP A 185 -18.65 -14.82 -12.16
C ASP A 185 -17.22 -15.38 -12.01
N ALA A 186 -16.49 -14.93 -10.98
CA ALA A 186 -15.16 -15.42 -10.66
C ALA A 186 -15.17 -16.94 -10.36
N ALA A 187 -16.09 -17.37 -9.51
CA ALA A 187 -16.28 -18.76 -9.13
C ALA A 187 -16.58 -19.65 -10.35
N ALA A 188 -17.50 -19.20 -11.21
CA ALA A 188 -17.88 -19.91 -12.43
C ALA A 188 -16.71 -20.03 -13.40
N ALA A 189 -15.95 -18.95 -13.61
CA ALA A 189 -14.79 -18.94 -14.51
C ALA A 189 -13.62 -19.79 -13.98
N LEU A 190 -13.41 -19.84 -12.66
CA LEU A 190 -12.35 -20.64 -12.03
C LEU A 190 -12.76 -22.10 -11.77
N GLY A 191 -14.05 -22.43 -11.87
CA GLY A 191 -14.55 -23.77 -11.57
C GLY A 191 -14.50 -24.13 -10.08
N ILE A 192 -14.62 -23.15 -9.18
CA ILE A 192 -14.58 -23.33 -7.72
C ILE A 192 -15.87 -22.83 -7.07
N PRO A 193 -16.21 -23.27 -5.84
CA PRO A 193 -17.31 -22.67 -5.09
C PRO A 193 -17.05 -21.18 -4.80
N ALA A 194 -18.08 -20.33 -4.93
CA ALA A 194 -17.95 -18.89 -4.66
C ALA A 194 -17.49 -18.57 -3.24
N ALA A 195 -17.82 -19.43 -2.27
CA ALA A 195 -17.33 -19.31 -0.90
C ALA A 195 -15.79 -19.38 -0.79
N ARG A 196 -15.09 -19.95 -1.78
CA ARG A 196 -13.63 -20.02 -1.83
C ARG A 196 -12.97 -18.90 -2.63
N VAL A 197 -13.73 -17.97 -3.20
CA VAL A 197 -13.17 -16.80 -3.90
C VAL A 197 -12.74 -15.79 -2.86
N ALA A 198 -11.43 -15.72 -2.59
CA ALA A 198 -10.86 -14.90 -1.52
C ALA A 198 -9.60 -14.12 -1.99
N PRO A 199 -9.75 -13.09 -2.84
CA PRO A 199 -8.64 -12.20 -3.19
C PRO A 199 -8.21 -11.36 -1.98
N PHE A 200 -6.95 -10.93 -1.95
CA PHE A 200 -6.33 -10.33 -0.76
C PHE A 200 -7.14 -9.15 -0.20
N GLN A 201 -7.44 -8.17 -1.04
CA GLN A 201 -7.97 -6.86 -0.66
C GLN A 201 -9.49 -6.82 -0.45
N PHE A 202 -10.19 -7.95 -0.61
CA PHE A 202 -11.64 -8.05 -0.38
C PHE A 202 -12.02 -9.14 0.64
N THR A 203 -11.05 -9.90 1.14
CA THR A 203 -11.34 -11.01 2.06
C THR A 203 -11.45 -10.53 3.50
N ILE A 204 -12.60 -10.73 4.13
CA ILE A 204 -12.83 -10.42 5.54
C ILE A 204 -13.34 -11.68 6.22
N SER A 205 -12.47 -12.33 6.97
CA SER A 205 -12.82 -13.50 7.79
C SER A 205 -11.73 -13.76 8.82
N GLY A 206 -12.05 -14.49 9.88
CA GLY A 206 -11.06 -14.95 10.84
C GLY A 206 -9.98 -15.84 10.19
N THR A 207 -10.36 -16.65 9.20
CA THR A 207 -9.42 -17.46 8.40
C THR A 207 -8.50 -16.57 7.57
N GLY A 208 -9.03 -15.53 6.92
CA GLY A 208 -8.25 -14.57 6.14
C GLY A 208 -7.25 -13.80 7.00
N PHE A 209 -7.69 -13.31 8.17
CA PHE A 209 -6.82 -12.69 9.16
C PHE A 209 -5.67 -13.63 9.57
N ALA A 210 -6.00 -14.85 10.00
CA ALA A 210 -5.00 -15.83 10.43
C ALA A 210 -4.03 -16.19 9.29
N THR A 211 -4.53 -16.33 8.06
CA THR A 211 -3.73 -16.65 6.87
C THR A 211 -2.74 -15.53 6.55
N ARG A 212 -3.17 -14.25 6.58
CA ARG A 212 -2.29 -13.10 6.35
C ARG A 212 -1.21 -12.95 7.43
N VAL A 213 -1.57 -13.12 8.70
CA VAL A 213 -0.61 -13.09 9.82
C VAL A 213 0.42 -14.23 9.66
N ALA A 214 -0.04 -15.44 9.35
CA ALA A 214 0.83 -16.59 9.11
C ALA A 214 1.74 -16.36 7.90
N ALA A 215 1.21 -15.85 6.79
CA ALA A 215 1.97 -15.53 5.58
C ALA A 215 3.02 -14.46 5.83
N HIS A 216 2.68 -13.39 6.56
CA HIS A 216 3.65 -12.36 6.96
C HIS A 216 4.78 -12.97 7.80
N ARG A 217 4.48 -13.75 8.85
CA ARG A 217 5.51 -14.38 9.69
C ARG A 217 6.39 -15.36 8.91
N ALA A 218 5.79 -16.21 8.09
CA ALA A 218 6.52 -17.18 7.27
C ALA A 218 7.38 -16.48 6.20
N GLY A 219 6.85 -15.43 5.58
CA GLY A 219 7.57 -14.56 4.65
C GLY A 219 8.76 -13.85 5.33
N THR A 220 8.56 -13.27 6.50
CA THR A 220 9.64 -12.67 7.30
C THR A 220 10.73 -13.68 7.61
N ALA A 221 10.35 -14.89 8.07
CA ALA A 221 11.32 -15.95 8.34
C ALA A 221 12.11 -16.37 7.08
N ALA A 222 11.44 -16.52 5.94
CA ALA A 222 12.06 -16.85 4.65
C ALA A 222 13.04 -15.76 4.18
N ILE A 223 12.64 -14.48 4.27
CA ILE A 223 13.51 -13.35 3.93
C ILE A 223 14.74 -13.33 4.84
N LYS A 224 14.55 -13.45 6.16
CA LYS A 224 15.62 -13.44 7.16
C LYS A 224 16.56 -14.64 7.05
N ALA A 225 16.09 -15.79 6.58
CA ALA A 225 16.94 -16.95 6.34
C ALA A 225 17.98 -16.69 5.23
N VAL A 226 17.63 -15.85 4.25
CA VAL A 226 18.53 -15.46 3.15
C VAL A 226 19.34 -14.21 3.49
N ARG A 227 18.70 -13.20 4.08
CA ARG A 227 19.30 -11.92 4.47
C ARG A 227 18.92 -11.56 5.92
N PRO A 228 19.65 -12.08 6.93
CA PRO A 228 19.31 -11.86 8.35
C PRO A 228 19.28 -10.39 8.77
N ASP A 229 20.09 -9.56 8.11
CA ASP A 229 20.28 -8.14 8.40
C ASP A 229 19.28 -7.21 7.70
N LEU A 230 18.53 -7.70 6.71
CA LEU A 230 17.55 -6.89 5.96
C LEU A 230 16.37 -6.53 6.87
N PRO A 231 16.01 -5.24 7.06
CA PRO A 231 14.84 -4.87 7.85
C PRO A 231 13.53 -5.32 7.17
N VAL A 232 12.69 -6.02 7.91
CA VAL A 232 11.41 -6.58 7.44
C VAL A 232 10.26 -6.14 8.35
N GLY A 233 9.13 -5.83 7.73
CA GLY A 233 7.85 -5.58 8.37
C GLY A 233 6.73 -5.71 7.35
N TRP A 234 5.49 -5.43 7.75
CA TRP A 234 4.37 -5.20 6.83
C TRP A 234 3.85 -3.77 6.93
N THR A 235 2.93 -3.40 6.06
CA THR A 235 2.37 -2.04 6.02
C THR A 235 0.86 -2.09 6.23
N LEU A 236 0.31 -1.17 7.03
CA LEU A 236 -1.08 -1.20 7.49
C LEU A 236 -1.84 0.04 7.05
N ALA A 237 -3.07 -0.15 6.56
CA ALA A 237 -4.04 0.92 6.29
C ALA A 237 -4.58 1.43 7.63
N LEU A 238 -3.88 2.39 8.25
CA LEU A 238 -4.26 2.95 9.53
C LEU A 238 -5.08 4.21 9.31
N THR A 239 -6.36 4.15 9.63
CA THR A 239 -7.17 5.36 9.76
C THR A 239 -7.03 5.93 11.18
N ASP A 240 -7.05 7.26 11.28
CA ASP A 240 -7.29 7.95 12.54
C ASP A 240 -8.77 7.77 12.93
N VAL A 241 -9.04 6.93 13.92
CA VAL A 241 -10.40 6.59 14.35
C VAL A 241 -10.82 7.57 15.44
N GLN A 242 -11.91 8.31 15.20
CA GLN A 242 -12.43 9.32 16.12
C GLN A 242 -13.91 9.07 16.40
N SER A 243 -14.43 9.67 17.47
CA SER A 243 -15.86 9.63 17.78
C SER A 243 -16.40 11.02 18.12
N VAL A 244 -17.70 11.19 17.86
CA VAL A 244 -18.53 12.23 18.46
C VAL A 244 -19.50 11.57 19.46
N PRO A 245 -20.24 12.33 20.30
CA PRO A 245 -21.06 11.73 21.35
C PRO A 245 -22.02 10.65 20.83
N GLY A 246 -21.93 9.45 21.42
CA GLY A 246 -22.72 8.27 21.06
C GLY A 246 -21.99 7.28 20.12
N GLY A 247 -20.85 7.66 19.55
CA GLY A 247 -20.05 6.80 18.67
C GLY A 247 -18.85 6.13 19.33
N GLU A 248 -18.63 6.32 20.64
CA GLU A 248 -17.41 5.89 21.35
C GLU A 248 -17.18 4.37 21.27
N ASP A 249 -18.21 3.58 21.54
CA ASP A 249 -18.11 2.11 21.50
C ASP A 249 -17.83 1.60 20.07
N ARG A 250 -18.44 2.23 19.07
CA ARG A 250 -18.23 1.88 17.66
C ARG A 250 -16.82 2.26 17.21
N ALA A 251 -16.37 3.46 17.53
CA ALA A 251 -14.99 3.89 17.26
C ALA A 251 -13.98 2.97 17.93
N ALA A 252 -14.20 2.56 19.19
CA ALA A 252 -13.34 1.61 19.88
C ALA A 252 -13.32 0.23 19.18
N SER A 253 -14.48 -0.27 18.74
CA SER A 253 -14.57 -1.54 17.99
C SER A 253 -13.81 -1.46 16.65
N VAL A 254 -14.01 -0.38 15.90
CA VAL A 254 -13.33 -0.15 14.61
C VAL A 254 -11.82 -0.03 14.81
N ALA A 255 -11.37 0.75 15.80
CA ALA A 255 -9.95 0.87 16.12
C ALA A 255 -9.34 -0.50 16.46
N ARG A 256 -10.05 -1.33 17.23
CA ARG A 256 -9.61 -2.68 17.58
C ARG A 256 -9.47 -3.58 16.35
N GLU A 257 -10.50 -3.64 15.52
CA GLU A 257 -10.62 -4.58 14.40
C GLU A 257 -9.80 -4.18 13.18
N VAL A 258 -9.69 -2.88 12.90
CA VAL A 258 -8.96 -2.36 11.73
C VAL A 258 -7.49 -2.10 12.07
N ASN A 259 -7.19 -1.52 13.23
CA ASN A 259 -5.83 -1.10 13.58
C ASN A 259 -5.16 -2.08 14.55
N ASP A 260 -5.73 -2.28 15.74
CA ASP A 260 -4.98 -2.83 16.88
C ASP A 260 -4.60 -4.30 16.70
N VAL A 261 -5.51 -5.16 16.20
CA VAL A 261 -5.20 -6.60 16.02
C VAL A 261 -4.01 -6.81 15.07
N TYR A 262 -3.86 -5.93 14.07
CA TYR A 262 -2.77 -5.98 13.12
C TYR A 262 -1.51 -5.31 13.68
N LEU A 263 -1.62 -4.20 14.41
CA LEU A 263 -0.47 -3.60 15.10
C LEU A 263 0.12 -4.54 16.16
N GLU A 264 -0.71 -5.25 16.92
CA GLU A 264 -0.30 -6.28 17.87
C GLU A 264 0.40 -7.46 17.18
N ALA A 265 -0.08 -7.86 16.00
CA ALA A 265 0.53 -8.93 15.22
C ALA A 265 1.90 -8.55 14.63
N ALA A 266 2.20 -7.24 14.52
CA ALA A 266 3.48 -6.69 14.08
C ALA A 266 4.55 -6.64 15.20
N ARG A 267 4.20 -6.96 16.45
CA ARG A 267 5.16 -6.95 17.56
C ARG A 267 6.32 -7.91 17.29
N GLY A 268 7.54 -7.38 17.34
CA GLY A 268 8.77 -8.13 17.06
C GLY A 268 9.29 -7.99 15.63
N ASP A 269 8.56 -7.30 14.74
CA ASP A 269 9.09 -6.89 13.44
C ASP A 269 10.19 -5.83 13.59
N ASP A 270 11.03 -5.68 12.56
CA ASP A 270 12.06 -4.63 12.56
C ASP A 270 11.44 -3.22 12.42
N PHE A 271 10.24 -3.13 11.86
CA PHE A 271 9.43 -1.91 11.77
C PHE A 271 7.98 -2.25 11.44
N VAL A 272 7.08 -1.30 11.67
CA VAL A 272 5.72 -1.30 11.10
C VAL A 272 5.56 -0.16 10.09
N GLY A 273 4.97 -0.46 8.93
CA GLY A 273 4.61 0.53 7.92
C GLY A 273 3.25 1.15 8.22
N VAL A 274 3.19 2.48 8.31
CA VAL A 274 1.95 3.25 8.46
C VAL A 274 1.52 3.78 7.10
N GLN A 275 0.27 3.52 6.74
CA GLN A 275 -0.40 4.07 5.56
C GLN A 275 -1.64 4.82 6.03
N ASN A 276 -1.65 6.15 5.88
CA ASN A 276 -2.73 6.98 6.38
C ASN A 276 -3.06 8.10 5.39
N TYR A 277 -4.35 8.36 5.19
CA TYR A 277 -4.87 9.39 4.29
C TYR A 277 -5.80 10.41 4.98
N GLY A 278 -6.22 10.12 6.21
CA GLY A 278 -7.18 10.96 6.93
C GLY A 278 -7.72 10.29 8.19
N ARG A 279 -8.98 10.59 8.50
CA ARG A 279 -9.71 10.08 9.67
C ARG A 279 -11.06 9.47 9.30
N HIS A 280 -11.58 8.63 10.17
CA HIS A 280 -12.94 8.13 10.15
C HIS A 280 -13.60 8.44 11.50
N VAL A 281 -14.69 9.19 11.46
CA VAL A 281 -15.40 9.69 12.65
C VAL A 281 -16.70 8.88 12.83
N PHE A 282 -17.01 8.45 14.04
CA PHE A 282 -18.23 7.68 14.32
C PHE A 282 -19.16 8.41 15.27
N ASP A 283 -20.47 8.28 15.01
CA ASP A 283 -21.56 8.66 15.90
C ASP A 283 -22.45 7.44 16.24
N ALA A 284 -23.60 7.70 16.87
CA ALA A 284 -24.57 6.67 17.23
C ALA A 284 -25.14 5.92 16.00
N ASP A 285 -25.20 6.57 14.83
CA ASP A 285 -25.82 6.06 13.61
C ASP A 285 -24.80 5.38 12.67
N GLY A 286 -23.51 5.77 12.73
CA GLY A 286 -22.48 5.07 11.97
C GLY A 286 -21.25 5.92 11.71
N LEU A 287 -20.65 5.68 10.54
CA LEU A 287 -19.60 6.52 9.99
C LEU A 287 -20.19 7.89 9.63
N VAL A 288 -19.57 8.96 10.13
CA VAL A 288 -19.92 10.34 9.81
C VAL A 288 -19.23 10.74 8.52
N HIS A 289 -20.02 11.03 7.49
CA HIS A 289 -19.50 11.54 6.23
C HIS A 289 -19.27 13.05 6.28
N ALA A 290 -18.38 13.54 5.41
CA ALA A 290 -18.08 14.95 5.29
C ALA A 290 -19.36 15.76 4.99
N GLY A 291 -19.66 16.75 5.84
CA GLY A 291 -20.88 17.55 5.73
C GLY A 291 -20.86 18.58 4.59
N PRO A 292 -22.00 19.26 4.34
CA PRO A 292 -22.08 20.30 3.33
C PRO A 292 -21.05 21.42 3.57
N GLY A 293 -20.22 21.71 2.55
CA GLY A 293 -19.18 22.74 2.61
C GLY A 293 -17.82 22.26 3.14
N ALA A 294 -17.68 20.98 3.51
CA ALA A 294 -16.38 20.38 3.79
C ALA A 294 -15.51 20.37 2.52
N VAL A 295 -14.21 20.60 2.69
CA VAL A 295 -13.23 20.40 1.61
C VAL A 295 -12.90 18.92 1.57
N VAL A 296 -13.21 18.28 0.43
CA VAL A 296 -13.07 16.84 0.24
C VAL A 296 -12.13 16.50 -0.91
N ASN A 297 -11.58 15.29 -0.85
CA ASN A 297 -10.74 14.73 -1.91
C ASN A 297 -11.62 14.24 -3.09
N GLN A 298 -11.02 13.69 -4.15
CA GLN A 298 -11.80 13.19 -5.30
C GLN A 298 -12.65 11.93 -5.01
N LEU A 299 -12.50 11.34 -3.83
CA LEU A 299 -13.30 10.22 -3.32
C LEU A 299 -14.42 10.68 -2.37
N GLY A 300 -14.51 11.98 -2.06
CA GLY A 300 -15.54 12.54 -1.19
C GLY A 300 -15.20 12.51 0.31
N GLU A 301 -13.95 12.19 0.65
CA GLU A 301 -13.47 12.12 2.04
C GLU A 301 -12.88 13.46 2.48
N GLU A 302 -12.97 13.78 3.77
CA GLU A 302 -12.43 15.01 4.34
C GLU A 302 -10.90 15.11 4.16
N LEU A 303 -10.41 16.28 3.77
CA LEU A 303 -8.98 16.59 3.81
C LEU A 303 -8.52 16.73 5.27
N TYR A 304 -7.88 15.70 5.81
CA TYR A 304 -7.45 15.68 7.22
C TYR A 304 -6.00 15.20 7.40
N PRO A 305 -5.00 16.01 7.03
CA PRO A 305 -3.58 15.62 7.10
C PRO A 305 -3.09 15.34 8.54
N GLN A 306 -3.78 15.85 9.56
CA GLN A 306 -3.48 15.60 10.97
C GLN A 306 -3.64 14.13 11.36
N GLY A 307 -4.43 13.36 10.58
CA GLY A 307 -4.61 11.92 10.79
C GLY A 307 -3.28 11.16 10.79
N LEU A 308 -2.28 11.62 10.02
CA LEU A 308 -0.98 10.95 9.95
C LEU A 308 -0.27 10.93 11.30
N ALA A 309 -0.23 12.07 12.00
CA ALA A 309 0.43 12.17 13.29
C ALA A 309 -0.24 11.26 14.33
N ASN A 310 -1.57 11.19 14.32
CA ASN A 310 -2.35 10.34 15.20
C ASN A 310 -2.11 8.85 14.90
N ALA A 311 -2.17 8.46 13.63
CA ALA A 311 -1.89 7.09 13.20
C ALA A 311 -0.47 6.63 13.57
N VAL A 312 0.53 7.50 13.43
CA VAL A 312 1.94 7.18 13.79
C VAL A 312 2.10 7.01 15.30
N ARG A 313 1.52 7.90 16.12
CA ARG A 313 1.55 7.76 17.59
C ARG A 313 0.90 6.44 18.02
N HIS A 314 -0.28 6.15 17.45
CA HIS A 314 -1.02 4.92 17.73
C HIS A 314 -0.23 3.67 17.33
N ALA A 315 0.33 3.67 16.12
CA ALA A 315 1.14 2.57 15.62
C ALA A 315 2.34 2.27 16.53
N ALA A 316 3.10 3.30 16.90
CA ALA A 316 4.25 3.15 17.78
C ALA A 316 3.85 2.62 19.17
N ALA A 317 2.73 3.11 19.72
CA ALA A 317 2.25 2.70 21.04
C ALA A 317 1.79 1.24 21.09
N VAL A 318 1.10 0.74 20.05
CA VAL A 318 0.52 -0.62 20.06
C VAL A 318 1.50 -1.68 19.58
N SER A 319 2.25 -1.38 18.50
CA SER A 319 3.19 -2.35 17.89
C SER A 319 4.52 -2.43 18.63
N GLU A 320 4.88 -1.41 19.42
CA GLU A 320 6.18 -1.31 20.10
C GLU A 320 7.39 -1.42 19.14
N ALA A 321 7.18 -1.18 17.84
CA ALA A 321 8.19 -1.26 16.80
C ALA A 321 8.51 0.14 16.22
N PRO A 322 9.71 0.34 15.63
CA PRO A 322 9.99 1.53 14.84
C PRO A 322 8.95 1.74 13.73
N VAL A 323 8.60 2.99 13.44
CA VAL A 323 7.59 3.33 12.43
C VAL A 323 8.24 3.81 11.14
N VAL A 324 7.70 3.40 10.00
CA VAL A 324 7.94 4.03 8.70
C VAL A 324 6.61 4.46 8.12
N VAL A 325 6.46 5.71 7.70
CA VAL A 325 5.30 6.09 6.90
C VAL A 325 5.54 5.58 5.47
N THR A 326 4.85 4.51 5.11
CA THR A 326 5.02 3.81 3.82
C THR A 326 4.08 4.31 2.74
N GLU A 327 2.96 4.94 3.13
CA GLU A 327 2.10 5.73 2.26
C GLU A 327 1.42 6.88 3.03
N ASN A 328 1.36 8.04 2.39
CA ASN A 328 0.51 9.16 2.79
C ASN A 328 0.36 10.06 1.56
N GLY A 329 -0.84 10.57 1.32
CA GLY A 329 -1.07 11.34 0.11
C GLY A 329 -2.46 11.92 0.01
N LEU A 330 -2.78 12.49 -1.15
CA LEU A 330 -4.07 13.11 -1.40
C LEU A 330 -4.50 12.92 -2.86
N SER A 331 -5.73 12.42 -3.03
CA SER A 331 -6.42 12.39 -4.31
C SER A 331 -7.05 13.75 -4.61
N THR A 332 -6.47 14.51 -5.55
CA THR A 332 -6.98 15.84 -5.91
C THR A 332 -6.54 16.29 -7.30
N ALA A 333 -7.47 16.93 -8.03
CA ALA A 333 -7.19 17.62 -9.28
C ALA A 333 -6.53 19.00 -9.06
N ASP A 334 -6.62 19.55 -7.85
CA ASP A 334 -5.96 20.80 -7.47
C ASP A 334 -4.65 20.49 -6.72
N ASP A 335 -3.53 20.61 -7.44
CA ASP A 335 -2.22 20.31 -6.88
C ASP A 335 -1.79 21.25 -5.74
N ALA A 336 -2.42 22.42 -5.60
CA ALA A 336 -2.19 23.30 -4.46
C ALA A 336 -2.73 22.68 -3.15
N GLN A 337 -3.85 21.96 -3.21
CA GLN A 337 -4.36 21.21 -2.07
C GLN A 337 -3.41 20.08 -1.67
N ARG A 338 -2.84 19.37 -2.67
CA ARG A 338 -1.83 18.33 -2.42
C ARG A 338 -0.61 18.90 -1.74
N GLN A 339 -0.10 20.03 -2.23
CA GLN A 339 1.04 20.70 -1.61
C GLN A 339 0.74 21.06 -0.16
N TRP A 340 -0.39 21.71 0.12
CA TRP A 340 -0.81 22.05 1.48
C TRP A 340 -0.92 20.81 2.38
N PHE A 341 -1.58 19.74 1.90
CA PHE A 341 -1.77 18.52 2.67
C PHE A 341 -0.45 17.88 3.10
N VAL A 342 0.51 17.78 2.17
CA VAL A 342 1.84 17.20 2.45
C VAL A 342 2.60 18.04 3.47
N GLU A 343 2.54 19.38 3.35
CA GLU A 343 3.20 20.27 4.30
C GLU A 343 2.62 20.11 5.71
N GLU A 344 1.30 20.06 5.85
CA GLU A 344 0.63 19.87 7.16
C GLU A 344 0.87 18.48 7.75
N ALA A 345 0.82 17.43 6.93
CA ALA A 345 1.09 16.06 7.38
C ALA A 345 2.54 15.93 7.91
N LEU A 346 3.51 16.53 7.20
CA LEU A 346 4.91 16.52 7.61
C LEU A 346 5.19 17.39 8.86
N ARG A 347 4.46 18.50 9.06
CA ARG A 347 4.53 19.25 10.32
C ARG A 347 4.10 18.39 11.50
N GLY A 348 2.92 17.74 11.38
CA GLY A 348 2.44 16.83 12.41
C GLY A 348 3.40 15.66 12.66
N LEU A 349 3.97 15.08 11.60
CA LEU A 349 4.96 14.01 11.75
C LEU A 349 6.23 14.46 12.49
N ARG A 350 6.69 15.70 12.23
CA ARG A 350 7.85 16.28 12.92
C ARG A 350 7.58 16.49 14.41
N GLU A 351 6.35 16.83 14.79
CA GLU A 351 5.94 16.90 16.20
C GLU A 351 6.03 15.53 16.87
N VAL A 352 5.51 14.49 16.22
CA VAL A 352 5.58 13.10 16.72
C VAL A 352 7.03 12.62 16.91
N VAL A 353 7.92 12.97 15.97
CA VAL A 353 9.36 12.70 16.12
C VAL A 353 9.95 13.48 17.30
N ALA A 354 9.55 14.75 17.50
CA ALA A 354 10.02 15.56 18.61
C ALA A 354 9.53 15.05 19.98
N GLU A 355 8.42 14.31 20.02
CA GLU A 355 7.93 13.58 21.20
C GLU A 355 8.76 12.33 21.54
N GLY A 356 9.69 11.93 20.66
CA GLY A 356 10.59 10.79 20.85
C GLY A 356 10.14 9.48 20.20
N VAL A 357 9.09 9.53 19.36
CA VAL A 357 8.68 8.35 18.56
C VAL A 357 9.72 8.06 17.49
N ASP A 358 10.13 6.79 17.39
CA ASP A 358 11.14 6.32 16.43
C ASP A 358 10.54 6.20 15.01
N VAL A 359 10.47 7.32 14.29
CA VAL A 359 10.04 7.38 12.88
C VAL A 359 11.25 7.40 11.96
N ARG A 360 11.33 6.42 11.05
CA ARG A 360 12.50 6.16 10.19
C ARG A 360 12.36 6.67 8.75
N GLY A 361 11.18 7.11 8.33
CA GLY A 361 10.98 7.65 7.00
C GLY A 361 9.56 8.08 6.67
N TYR A 362 9.42 8.82 5.58
CA TYR A 362 8.18 9.25 4.97
C TYR A 362 8.17 8.96 3.47
N THR A 363 7.11 8.29 3.02
CA THR A 363 6.92 7.88 1.63
C THR A 363 5.59 8.41 1.13
N TYR A 364 5.64 9.30 0.14
CA TYR A 364 4.45 9.88 -0.46
C TYR A 364 3.75 8.89 -1.40
N TRP A 365 2.45 8.70 -1.23
CA TRP A 365 1.60 8.02 -2.20
C TRP A 365 0.91 9.02 -3.13
N SER A 366 1.16 9.04 -4.43
CA SER A 366 2.00 8.13 -5.22
C SER A 366 3.01 8.89 -6.08
N LEU A 367 3.95 8.18 -6.71
CA LEU A 367 4.85 8.81 -7.68
C LEU A 367 4.06 9.29 -8.91
N LEU A 368 3.23 8.42 -9.49
CA LEU A 368 2.54 8.62 -10.76
C LEU A 368 1.04 8.68 -10.56
N ASP A 369 0.34 9.54 -11.31
CA ASP A 369 -1.10 9.38 -11.51
C ASP A 369 -1.34 8.03 -12.20
N ASN A 370 -2.04 7.13 -11.52
CA ASN A 370 -2.03 5.70 -11.81
C ASN A 370 -3.45 5.10 -11.75
N PHE A 371 -3.53 3.77 -11.88
CA PHE A 371 -4.79 3.04 -11.80
C PHE A 371 -5.21 2.83 -10.33
N GLU A 372 -6.26 3.51 -9.89
CA GLU A 372 -6.76 3.47 -8.51
C GLU A 372 -7.85 2.39 -8.34
N TRP A 373 -7.46 1.14 -8.60
CA TRP A 373 -8.25 -0.05 -8.34
C TRP A 373 -9.68 0.04 -8.92
N ILE A 374 -10.70 -0.14 -8.08
CA ILE A 374 -12.11 -0.14 -8.50
C ILE A 374 -12.56 1.20 -9.08
N PHE A 375 -11.84 2.29 -8.80
CA PHE A 375 -12.17 3.64 -9.27
C PHE A 375 -11.53 4.00 -10.61
N GLY A 376 -10.69 3.13 -11.16
CA GLY A 376 -9.99 3.39 -12.41
C GLY A 376 -9.01 4.55 -12.29
N TYR A 377 -8.89 5.35 -13.34
CA TYR A 377 -7.89 6.43 -13.40
C TYR A 377 -8.46 7.81 -13.08
N ARG A 378 -9.70 7.87 -12.58
CA ARG A 378 -10.34 9.12 -12.20
C ARG A 378 -9.65 9.76 -10.98
N PRO A 379 -9.36 9.03 -9.88
CA PRO A 379 -8.59 9.57 -8.77
C PRO A 379 -7.16 9.85 -9.20
N THR A 380 -6.60 10.99 -8.76
CA THR A 380 -5.22 11.38 -9.08
C THR A 380 -4.46 11.60 -7.80
N PHE A 381 -3.60 10.65 -7.43
CA PHE A 381 -2.73 10.71 -6.24
C PHE A 381 -1.31 11.18 -6.56
N GLY A 382 -0.89 11.13 -7.82
CA GLY A 382 0.51 11.22 -8.21
C GLY A 382 1.14 12.58 -7.98
N LEU A 383 2.42 12.58 -7.63
CA LEU A 383 3.34 13.72 -7.74
C LEU A 383 3.67 14.06 -9.20
N VAL A 384 3.52 13.10 -10.10
CA VAL A 384 3.83 13.21 -11.52
C VAL A 384 2.60 12.77 -12.32
N ALA A 385 2.09 13.68 -13.15
CA ALA A 385 1.03 13.35 -14.08
C ALA A 385 1.55 12.47 -15.23
N VAL A 386 0.71 11.56 -15.71
CA VAL A 386 1.02 10.69 -16.87
C VAL A 386 -0.03 10.92 -17.95
N ASP A 387 0.40 11.36 -19.13
CA ASP A 387 -0.44 11.25 -20.33
C ASP A 387 -0.49 9.79 -20.74
N ARG A 388 -1.61 9.11 -20.52
CA ARG A 388 -1.78 7.67 -20.80
C ARG A 388 -1.83 7.31 -22.28
N THR A 389 -1.85 8.29 -23.19
CA THR A 389 -1.75 8.05 -24.64
C THR A 389 -0.30 8.00 -25.10
N THR A 390 0.52 8.93 -24.57
CA THR A 390 1.93 9.09 -24.99
C THR A 390 2.92 8.52 -23.98
N PHE A 391 2.44 8.18 -22.79
CA PHE A 391 3.20 7.86 -21.58
C PHE A 391 4.15 8.98 -21.12
N ALA A 392 3.93 10.22 -21.54
CA ALA A 392 4.71 11.37 -21.10
C ALA A 392 4.46 11.68 -19.62
N ARG A 393 5.54 11.92 -18.86
CA ARG A 393 5.50 12.30 -17.45
C ARG A 393 5.63 13.82 -17.30
N THR A 394 4.77 14.43 -16.49
CA THR A 394 4.84 15.85 -16.12
C THR A 394 4.88 16.01 -14.60
N VAL A 395 6.01 16.47 -14.08
CA VAL A 395 6.20 16.72 -12.64
C VAL A 395 5.27 17.84 -12.17
N LYS A 396 4.48 17.59 -11.12
CA LYS A 396 3.56 18.58 -10.55
C LYS A 396 4.28 19.52 -9.56
N PRO A 397 3.79 20.74 -9.31
CA PRO A 397 4.34 21.67 -8.31
C PRO A 397 4.55 21.06 -6.91
N SER A 398 3.61 20.24 -6.43
CA SER A 398 3.67 19.54 -5.15
C SER A 398 4.89 18.62 -5.04
N ALA A 399 5.28 17.96 -6.13
CA ALA A 399 6.48 17.13 -6.20
C ALA A 399 7.75 17.94 -5.98
N VAL A 400 7.84 19.10 -6.63
CA VAL A 400 8.99 20.00 -6.50
C VAL A 400 9.09 20.50 -5.06
N ARG A 401 7.95 20.91 -4.47
CA ARG A 401 7.89 21.37 -3.08
C ARG A 401 8.25 20.27 -2.09
N TYR A 402 7.68 19.08 -2.23
CA TYR A 402 8.01 17.92 -1.40
C TYR A 402 9.50 17.56 -1.51
N GLY A 403 10.05 17.54 -2.72
CA GLY A 403 11.48 17.33 -2.96
C GLY A 403 12.40 18.39 -2.33
N GLN A 404 11.98 19.66 -2.31
CA GLN A 404 12.70 20.71 -1.58
C GLN A 404 12.70 20.44 -0.07
N ILE A 405 11.56 20.04 0.50
CA ILE A 405 11.44 19.70 1.92
C ILE A 405 12.37 18.53 2.24
N ALA A 406 12.37 17.46 1.43
CA ALA A 406 13.24 16.31 1.56
C ALA A 406 14.73 16.68 1.54
N ARG A 407 15.20 17.46 0.55
CA ARG A 407 16.60 17.92 0.49
C ARG A 407 17.03 18.74 1.70
N SER A 408 16.11 19.48 2.28
CA SER A 408 16.35 20.27 3.49
C SER A 408 16.17 19.47 4.79
N ASN A 409 15.88 18.17 4.67
CA ASN A 409 15.52 17.27 5.77
C ASN A 409 14.42 17.86 6.69
N GLY A 410 13.41 18.49 6.10
CA GLY A 410 12.30 19.13 6.82
C GLY A 410 12.50 20.60 7.20
N ALA A 411 13.68 21.20 7.03
CA ALA A 411 13.92 22.59 7.44
C ALA A 411 13.04 23.61 6.69
N LEU A 412 12.69 23.33 5.42
CA LEU A 412 11.82 24.18 4.61
C LEU A 412 10.31 24.09 4.96
N LEU A 413 9.93 23.29 5.94
CA LEU A 413 8.61 23.40 6.56
C LEU A 413 8.53 24.69 7.39
N GLY A 414 9.64 25.29 7.83
CA GLY A 414 9.59 26.41 8.78
C GLY A 414 9.31 25.92 10.21
N PRO A 415 9.09 26.82 11.18
CA PRO A 415 8.85 26.46 12.57
C PRO A 415 7.62 25.57 12.75
#